data_AF-A0A9C9ET73-F1
#
_entry.id   AF-A0A9C9ET73-F1
#
_cell.length_a   1.000
_cell.length_b   1.000
_cell.length_c   1.000
_cell.angle_alpha   90.00
_cell.angle_beta   90.00
_cell.angle_gamma   90.00
#
_symmetry.space_group_name_H-M   'P 1'
#
loop_
_entity.id
_entity.type
_entity.pdbx_description
1 polymer ?
#
loop_
_entity_poly.entity_id
_entity_poly.type
_entity_poly.pdbx_seq_one_letter_code
_entity_poly.pdbx_strand_id
1 'polypeptide(L)'
;MLTCGESTLNFDNEDKKSALKLLSPTWEEVSDYLKDNDALILPVGICEQHSRHLPLSTDTVVAEYIANFLSRETGLLVAPTLHYGVGLPCDKVFPGSTSNHLEGHK
;
A
#
# COMPACT_ATOMS: atom_id res chain seq x y z
N MET A 1 -35.53 26.71 19.38
CA MET A 1 -34.64 25.98 20.31
C MET A 1 -34.25 24.68 19.62
N LEU A 2 -33.12 24.68 18.91
CA LEU A 2 -32.51 23.49 18.31
C LEU A 2 -31.06 23.51 18.79
N THR A 3 -30.71 22.56 19.65
CA THR A 3 -29.34 22.42 20.18
C THR A 3 -28.50 21.74 19.10
N CYS A 4 -27.53 22.48 18.56
CA CYS A 4 -26.46 21.92 17.75
C CYS A 4 -25.60 21.06 18.69
N GLY A 5 -25.66 19.73 18.52
CA GLY A 5 -24.81 18.81 19.28
C GLY A 5 -23.35 19.05 18.91
N GLU A 6 -22.55 19.44 19.89
CA GLU A 6 -21.10 19.47 19.78
C GLU A 6 -20.60 18.02 19.64
N SER A 7 -20.31 17.59 18.41
CA SER A 7 -19.44 16.44 18.20
C SER A 7 -18.00 16.94 18.22
N THR A 8 -17.41 16.98 19.40
CA THR A 8 -15.95 17.04 19.54
C THR A 8 -15.37 15.81 18.83
N LEU A 9 -14.68 16.03 17.70
CA LEU A 9 -13.85 15.00 17.08
C LEU A 9 -12.75 14.64 18.09
N ASN A 10 -12.95 13.55 18.82
CA ASN A 10 -11.93 12.98 19.69
C ASN A 10 -10.82 12.41 18.79
N PHE A 11 -9.67 13.10 18.74
CA PHE A 11 -8.45 12.63 18.08
C PHE A 11 -7.59 11.73 18.99
N ASP A 12 -8.17 11.24 20.09
CA ASP A 12 -7.44 10.50 21.10
C ASP A 12 -7.81 9.00 21.05
N ASN A 13 -7.02 8.28 20.25
CA ASN A 13 -6.52 6.94 20.57
C ASN A 13 -7.55 5.82 20.82
N GLU A 14 -8.30 5.41 19.79
CA GLU A 14 -8.95 4.10 19.73
C GLU A 14 -8.25 3.21 18.67
N ASP A 15 -7.81 2.04 19.13
CA ASP A 15 -7.35 0.87 18.37
C ASP A 15 -6.17 1.07 17.42
N LYS A 16 -4.95 0.88 17.96
CA LYS A 16 -3.76 0.54 17.14
C LYS A 16 -3.92 -0.86 16.53
N LYS A 17 -4.92 -1.06 15.68
CA LYS A 17 -4.99 -2.24 14.83
C LYS A 17 -3.77 -2.20 13.91
N SER A 18 -2.93 -3.23 13.99
CA SER A 18 -1.80 -3.36 13.07
C SER A 18 -2.33 -3.79 11.70
N ALA A 19 -1.63 -3.39 10.63
CA ALA A 19 -1.93 -3.91 9.31
C ALA A 19 -1.62 -5.42 9.29
N LEU A 20 -2.50 -6.21 8.70
CA LEU A 20 -2.32 -7.65 8.57
C LEU A 20 -1.40 -7.91 7.37
N LYS A 21 -0.20 -8.44 7.62
CA LYS A 21 0.81 -8.69 6.58
C LYS A 21 0.79 -10.15 6.16
N LEU A 22 0.74 -10.41 4.86
CA LEU A 22 0.70 -11.77 4.30
C LEU A 22 1.97 -12.59 4.63
N LEU A 23 3.12 -11.94 4.82
CA LEU A 23 4.39 -12.63 5.11
C LEU A 23 4.59 -13.01 6.58
N SER A 24 3.68 -12.62 7.47
CA SER A 24 3.77 -12.92 8.90
C SER A 24 3.11 -14.24 9.31
N PRO A 25 1.89 -14.58 8.87
CA PRO A 25 1.24 -15.84 9.23
C PRO A 25 1.80 -17.04 8.47
N THR A 26 1.55 -18.23 9.01
CA THR A 26 1.74 -19.53 8.37
C THR A 26 0.69 -19.79 7.30
N TRP A 27 0.93 -20.78 6.44
CA TRP A 27 -0.01 -21.15 5.39
C TRP A 27 -1.35 -21.68 5.95
N GLU A 28 -1.35 -22.31 7.14
CA GLU A 28 -2.57 -22.78 7.81
C GLU A 28 -3.43 -21.62 8.30
N GLU A 29 -2.82 -20.60 8.93
CA GLU A 29 -3.50 -19.37 9.35
C GLU A 29 -4.08 -18.60 8.15
N VAL A 30 -3.36 -18.59 7.02
CA VAL A 30 -3.89 -18.03 5.76
C VAL A 30 -5.06 -18.86 5.25
N SER A 31 -4.99 -20.20 5.32
CA SER A 31 -6.11 -21.07 4.95
C SER A 31 -7.35 -20.84 5.80
N ASP A 32 -7.18 -20.52 7.09
CA ASP A 32 -8.29 -20.16 7.98
C ASP A 32 -8.86 -18.78 7.63
N TYR A 33 -8.00 -17.78 7.39
CA TYR A 33 -8.41 -16.45 6.95
C TYR A 33 -9.26 -16.49 5.66
N LEU A 34 -8.89 -17.35 4.72
CA LEU A 34 -9.57 -17.51 3.43
C LEU A 34 -10.99 -18.10 3.54
N LYS A 35 -11.41 -18.61 4.70
CA LYS A 35 -12.78 -19.08 4.92
C LYS A 35 -13.78 -17.92 4.99
N ASP A 36 -13.33 -16.78 5.51
CA ASP A 36 -14.18 -15.59 5.74
C ASP A 36 -13.83 -14.42 4.80
N ASN A 37 -12.69 -14.47 4.10
CA ASN A 37 -12.20 -13.40 3.24
C ASN A 37 -11.63 -13.93 1.92
N ASP A 38 -11.94 -13.29 0.80
CA ASP A 38 -11.49 -13.68 -0.55
C ASP A 38 -10.70 -12.57 -1.27
N ALA A 39 -10.37 -11.48 -0.57
CA ALA A 39 -9.69 -10.31 -1.11
C ALA A 39 -8.29 -10.10 -0.50
N LEU A 40 -7.40 -9.47 -1.28
CA LEU A 40 -6.02 -9.17 -0.90
C LEU A 40 -5.63 -7.77 -1.38
N ILE A 41 -4.93 -7.01 -0.55
CA ILE A 41 -4.36 -5.72 -0.92
C ILE A 41 -2.95 -5.95 -1.46
N LEU A 42 -2.70 -5.57 -2.72
CA LEU A 42 -1.39 -5.62 -3.35
C LEU A 42 -0.85 -4.19 -3.57
N PRO A 43 0.07 -3.71 -2.72
CA PRO A 43 0.72 -2.43 -2.96
C PRO A 43 1.72 -2.55 -4.10
N VAL A 44 1.61 -1.64 -5.07
CA VAL A 44 2.50 -1.55 -6.23
C VAL A 44 3.05 -0.14 -6.30
N GLY A 45 4.38 -0.03 -6.26
CA GLY A 45 5.11 1.19 -6.52
C GLY A 45 6.05 1.04 -7.71
N ILE A 46 6.93 2.02 -7.85
CA ILE A 46 8.01 2.01 -8.82
C ILE A 46 9.24 2.71 -8.21
N CYS A 47 10.41 2.40 -8.73
CA CYS A 47 11.66 3.08 -8.41
C CYS A 47 11.92 4.12 -9.51
N GLU A 48 11.52 5.37 -9.29
CA GLU A 48 11.60 6.41 -10.32
C GLU A 48 11.96 7.80 -9.77
N GLN A 49 12.48 8.63 -10.67
CA GLN A 49 12.94 9.98 -10.37
C GLN A 49 11.81 10.92 -9.95
N HIS A 50 11.91 11.51 -8.76
CA HIS A 50 10.98 12.49 -8.22
C HIS A 50 11.65 13.87 -7.99
N SER A 51 12.36 14.38 -9.00
CA SER A 51 13.18 15.61 -8.88
C SER A 51 14.27 15.50 -7.78
N ARG A 52 14.91 16.61 -7.39
CA ARG A 52 16.07 16.63 -6.48
C ARG A 52 15.72 16.51 -4.99
N HIS A 53 14.44 16.45 -4.66
CA HIS A 53 13.95 16.64 -3.30
C HIS A 53 13.28 15.39 -2.71
N LEU A 54 12.86 14.44 -3.55
CA LEU A 54 12.21 13.21 -3.12
C LEU A 54 13.03 11.98 -3.48
N PRO A 55 12.91 10.90 -2.67
CA PRO A 55 13.59 9.64 -2.94
C PRO A 55 12.96 8.90 -4.13
N LEU A 56 13.73 7.98 -4.70
CA LEU A 56 13.25 7.11 -5.79
C LEU A 56 12.12 6.17 -5.38
N SER A 57 11.92 5.97 -4.07
CA SER A 57 10.90 5.07 -3.50
C SER A 57 9.58 5.77 -3.19
N THR A 58 9.36 6.99 -3.67
CA THR A 58 8.21 7.82 -3.29
C THR A 58 6.89 7.08 -3.50
N ASP A 59 6.70 6.45 -4.66
CA ASP A 59 5.46 5.71 -4.96
C ASP A 59 5.27 4.49 -4.06
N THR A 60 6.37 3.78 -3.78
CA THR A 60 6.35 2.64 -2.86
C THR A 60 5.90 3.07 -1.47
N VAL A 61 6.47 4.16 -0.94
CA VAL A 61 6.14 4.66 0.41
C VAL A 61 4.67 5.05 0.51
N VAL A 62 4.15 5.73 -0.51
CA VAL A 62 2.73 6.12 -0.56
C VAL A 62 1.82 4.89 -0.67
N ALA A 63 2.15 3.95 -1.57
CA ALA A 63 1.39 2.72 -1.76
C ALA A 63 1.34 1.88 -0.48
N GLU A 64 2.46 1.73 0.23
CA GLU A 64 2.54 1.01 1.50
C GLU A 64 1.73 1.68 2.60
N TYR A 65 1.77 3.01 2.69
CA TYR A 65 0.98 3.75 3.65
C TYR A 65 -0.52 3.51 3.44
N ILE A 66 -0.99 3.66 2.20
CA ILE A 66 -2.40 3.46 1.85
C ILE A 66 -2.81 2.00 2.07
N ALA A 67 -1.98 1.03 1.67
CA ALA A 67 -2.28 -0.38 1.88
C ALA A 67 -2.37 -0.75 3.37
N ASN A 68 -1.47 -0.22 4.20
CA ASN A 68 -1.51 -0.42 5.64
C ASN A 68 -2.76 0.22 6.26
N PHE A 69 -3.13 1.42 5.81
CA PHE A 69 -4.34 2.10 6.26
C PHE A 69 -5.57 1.26 5.91
N LEU A 70 -5.73 0.87 4.64
CA LEU A 70 -6.84 0.05 4.18
C LEU A 70 -6.93 -1.29 4.92
N SER A 71 -5.81 -1.93 5.21
CA SER A 71 -5.79 -3.19 5.96
C SER A 71 -6.34 -3.04 7.37
N ARG A 72 -6.09 -1.91 8.04
CA ARG A 72 -6.63 -1.64 9.39
C ARG A 72 -8.14 -1.48 9.34
N GLU A 73 -8.63 -0.69 8.38
CA GLU A 73 -10.05 -0.41 8.19
C GLU A 73 -10.84 -1.66 7.76
N THR A 74 -10.29 -2.44 6.83
CA THR A 74 -11.02 -3.54 6.18
C THR A 74 -10.74 -4.91 6.79
N GLY A 75 -9.65 -5.08 7.53
CA GLY A 75 -9.19 -6.40 7.98
C GLY A 75 -8.62 -7.27 6.86
N LEU A 76 -8.30 -6.69 5.70
CA LEU A 76 -7.69 -7.43 4.59
C LEU A 76 -6.18 -7.62 4.77
N LEU A 77 -5.66 -8.75 4.28
CA LEU A 77 -4.23 -9.00 4.21
C LEU A 77 -3.55 -8.10 3.19
N VAL A 78 -2.33 -7.66 3.51
CA VAL A 78 -1.44 -6.90 2.62
C VAL A 78 -0.35 -7.83 2.11
N ALA A 79 -0.32 -8.03 0.80
CA ALA A 79 0.72 -8.74 0.09
C ALA A 79 2.08 -8.00 0.18
N PRO A 80 3.20 -8.66 -0.13
CA PRO A 80 4.48 -7.98 -0.30
C PRO A 80 4.39 -6.87 -1.35
N THR A 81 5.01 -5.73 -1.06
CA THR A 81 5.04 -4.60 -1.99
C THR A 81 5.83 -4.92 -3.24
N LEU A 82 5.25 -4.62 -4.41
CA LEU A 82 5.99 -4.63 -5.66
C LEU A 82 6.71 -3.30 -5.83
N HIS A 83 8.03 -3.31 -5.62
CA HIS A 83 8.88 -2.11 -5.68
C HIS A 83 9.22 -1.66 -7.11
N TYR A 84 9.01 -2.52 -8.11
CA TYR A 84 9.33 -2.24 -9.50
C TYR A 84 8.06 -2.31 -10.35
N GLY A 85 7.62 -1.14 -10.80
CA GLY A 85 6.47 -0.96 -11.67
C GLY A 85 6.86 -0.72 -13.13
N VAL A 86 5.92 -0.19 -13.91
CA VAL A 86 6.12 0.19 -15.31
C VAL A 86 6.46 1.68 -15.37
N GLY A 87 7.68 2.00 -15.80
CA GLY A 87 8.16 3.38 -15.88
C GLY A 87 8.04 3.96 -17.28
N LEU A 88 8.02 5.28 -17.38
CA LEU A 88 7.96 5.95 -18.67
C LEU A 88 9.35 5.99 -19.32
N PRO A 89 9.43 6.06 -20.67
CA PRO A 89 10.71 6.19 -21.37
C PRO A 89 11.52 7.41 -20.94
N CYS A 90 10.86 8.51 -20.56
CA CYS A 90 11.53 9.74 -20.12
C CYS A 90 12.29 9.57 -18.79
N ASP A 91 11.90 8.62 -17.94
CA ASP A 91 12.51 8.49 -16.61
C ASP A 91 13.78 7.63 -16.64
N LYS A 92 13.96 6.84 -17.70
CA LYS A 92 15.14 5.99 -17.92
C LYS A 92 16.45 6.76 -18.05
N VAL A 93 16.39 8.06 -18.34
CA VAL A 93 17.59 8.91 -18.45
C VAL A 93 18.15 9.28 -17.07
N PHE A 94 17.36 9.12 -16.01
CA PHE A 94 17.77 9.48 -14.66
C PHE A 94 18.37 8.28 -13.93
N PRO A 95 19.59 8.41 -13.36
CA PRO A 95 20.26 7.31 -12.69
C PRO A 95 19.46 6.86 -11.47
N GLY A 96 19.34 5.53 -11.31
CA GLY A 96 18.59 4.89 -10.23
C GLY A 96 17.13 4.58 -10.58
N SER A 97 16.55 5.25 -11.58
CA SER A 97 15.21 4.88 -12.08
C SER A 97 15.25 3.49 -12.71
N THR A 98 14.44 2.58 -12.19
CA THR A 98 14.42 1.16 -12.57
C THR A 98 12.99 0.69 -12.69
N SER A 99 12.65 0.11 -13.84
CA SER A 99 11.30 -0.31 -14.18
C SER A 99 11.29 -1.64 -14.90
N ASN A 100 10.17 -2.35 -14.77
CA ASN A 100 9.93 -3.56 -15.53
C ASN A 100 9.65 -3.20 -16.99
N HIS A 101 10.30 -3.91 -17.91
CA HIS A 101 9.97 -3.83 -19.32
C HIS A 101 8.76 -4.72 -19.60
N LEU A 102 7.67 -4.12 -20.08
CA LEU A 102 6.58 -4.87 -20.66
C LEU A 102 6.85 -5.07 -22.15
N GLU A 103 7.17 -6.29 -22.54
CA GLU A 103 7.01 -6.68 -23.95
C GLU A 103 5.51 -6.87 -24.21
N GLY A 104 4.94 -5.96 -25.00
CA GLY A 104 3.58 -6.13 -25.48
C GLY A 104 3.54 -7.30 -26.46
N HIS A 105 2.98 -8.43 -26.04
CA HIS A 105 2.44 -9.40 -26.99
C HIS A 105 1.29 -8.70 -27.73
N LYS A 106 1.57 -8.26 -28.96
CA LYS A 106 0.58 -7.83 -29.93
C LYS A 106 -0.20 -9.03 -30.45
#